data_AF-A0A7Z0TR44-F1
#
_entry.id   AF-A0A7Z0TR44-F1
#
_cell.length_a   1.000
_cell.length_b   1.000
_cell.length_c   1.000
_cell.angle_alpha   90.00
_cell.angle_beta   90.00
_cell.angle_gamma   90.00
#
_symmetry.space_group_name_H-M   'P 1'
#
loop_
_entity.id
_entity.type
_entity.pdbx_description
1 polymer ?
#
loop_
_entity_poly.entity_id
_entity_poly.type
_entity_poly.pdbx_seq_one_letter_code
_entity_poly.pdbx_strand_id
1 'polypeptide(L)'
;MTLFTRRRADNPHEETWHIYFNDVRIGAIGTRAGVPVHADQWGWSCGFYPGLEPGQHRYGTAETFEAAREAFEAAWTGLLPTIPESAFAEWRQDRDWRAEVAAKRARGEKLDSEIRNTLMRCVCGTTFDSWKPAESYPHRAHITAARAANGTYR
;
A
#
# COMPACT_ATOMS: atom_id res chain seq x y z
N MET A 1 0.70 -23.68 20.64
CA MET A 1 0.13 -23.79 19.27
C MET A 1 -0.50 -22.47 18.92
N THR A 2 0.17 -21.68 18.08
CA THR A 2 -0.35 -20.41 17.57
C THR A 2 -1.24 -20.74 16.38
N LEU A 3 -2.55 -20.56 16.50
CA LEU A 3 -3.46 -20.97 15.41
C LEU A 3 -3.46 -19.89 14.32
N PHE A 4 -2.65 -20.08 13.28
CA PHE A 4 -2.77 -19.27 12.07
C PHE A 4 -4.03 -19.66 11.31
N THR A 5 -4.72 -18.65 10.75
CA THR A 5 -5.76 -18.92 9.75
C THR A 5 -5.18 -18.68 8.36
N ARG A 6 -5.57 -19.51 7.39
CA ARG A 6 -5.16 -19.35 5.99
C ARG A 6 -6.38 -19.08 5.12
N ARG A 7 -6.22 -18.22 4.11
CA ARG A 7 -7.23 -17.96 3.08
C ARG A 7 -6.58 -18.09 1.72
N ARG A 8 -7.22 -18.81 0.80
CA ARG A 8 -6.73 -18.93 -0.57
C ARG A 8 -6.85 -17.57 -1.26
N ALA A 9 -5.80 -17.15 -1.96
CA ALA A 9 -5.85 -15.98 -2.81
C ALA A 9 -6.72 -16.27 -4.05
N ASP A 10 -7.41 -15.25 -4.54
CA ASP A 10 -8.20 -15.33 -5.77
C ASP A 10 -7.27 -15.14 -6.98
N ASN A 11 -6.47 -16.18 -7.26
CA ASN A 11 -5.59 -16.24 -8.43
C ASN A 11 -5.76 -17.63 -9.08
N PRO A 12 -6.34 -17.72 -10.30
CA PRO A 12 -6.54 -18.99 -10.97
C PRO A 12 -5.24 -19.61 -11.50
N HIS A 13 -4.16 -18.83 -11.61
CA HIS A 13 -2.91 -19.26 -12.22
C HIS A 13 -1.88 -19.80 -11.22
N GLU A 14 -2.06 -19.55 -9.92
CA GLU A 14 -1.09 -19.91 -8.89
C GLU A 14 -1.82 -20.29 -7.59
N GLU A 15 -1.37 -21.36 -6.94
CA GLU A 15 -1.86 -21.67 -5.61
C GLU A 15 -1.11 -20.82 -4.59
N THR A 16 -1.79 -19.81 -4.05
CA THR A 16 -1.26 -18.96 -2.98
C THR A 16 -2.22 -18.91 -1.81
N TRP A 17 -1.67 -19.04 -0.60
CA TRP A 17 -2.36 -18.96 0.67
C TRP A 17 -1.89 -17.73 1.44
N HIS A 18 -2.80 -16.81 1.73
CA HIS A 18 -2.56 -15.72 2.66
C HIS A 18 -2.66 -16.23 4.10
N ILE A 19 -1.64 -15.94 4.91
CA ILE A 19 -1.55 -16.39 6.29
C ILE A 19 -1.89 -15.23 7.23
N TYR A 20 -2.73 -15.51 8.21
CA TYR A 20 -3.25 -14.53 9.15
C TYR A 20 -2.92 -14.91 10.59
N PHE A 21 -2.48 -13.90 11.34
CA PHE A 21 -2.42 -13.91 12.79
C PHE A 21 -3.50 -12.96 13.30
N ASN A 22 -4.51 -13.51 13.96
CA ASN A 22 -5.78 -12.83 14.23
C ASN A 22 -6.38 -12.28 12.92
N ASP A 23 -6.53 -10.96 12.81
CA ASP A 23 -7.09 -10.26 11.67
C ASP A 23 -6.04 -9.67 10.71
N VAL A 24 -4.75 -9.82 11.04
CA VAL A 24 -3.63 -9.24 10.28
C VAL A 24 -3.05 -10.26 9.31
N ARG A 25 -2.91 -9.88 8.03
CA ARG A 25 -2.25 -10.72 7.02
C ARG A 25 -0.73 -10.61 7.19
N ILE A 26 -0.13 -11.63 7.79
CA ILE A 26 1.29 -11.65 8.20
C ILE A 26 2.22 -12.30 7.17
N GLY A 27 1.69 -12.67 6.00
CA GLY A 27 2.49 -13.20 4.91
C GLY A 27 1.71 -14.09 3.97
N ALA A 28 2.44 -14.84 3.16
CA ALA A 28 1.87 -15.79 2.21
C ALA A 28 2.77 -17.01 2.02
N ILE A 29 2.15 -18.12 1.65
CA ILE A 29 2.81 -19.33 1.17
C ILE A 29 2.21 -19.66 -0.19
N GLY A 30 3.00 -19.86 -1.22
CA GLY A 30 2.48 -20.13 -2.56
C GLY A 30 3.42 -20.93 -3.45
N THR A 31 2.85 -21.52 -4.50
CA THR A 31 3.59 -22.25 -5.52
C THR A 31 4.41 -21.28 -6.37
N ARG A 32 5.68 -21.59 -6.60
CA ARG A 32 6.58 -20.73 -7.37
C ARG A 32 6.36 -20.97 -8.86
N ALA A 33 5.80 -19.98 -9.55
CA ALA A 33 5.65 -20.05 -11.00
C ALA A 33 7.01 -19.99 -11.73
N GLY A 34 7.17 -20.82 -12.77
CA GLY A 34 8.32 -20.75 -13.68
C GLY A 34 9.64 -21.32 -13.15
N VAL A 35 9.63 -22.09 -12.07
CA VAL A 35 10.83 -22.76 -11.54
C VAL A 35 10.99 -24.19 -12.10
N PRO A 36 12.23 -24.69 -12.25
CA PRO A 36 12.45 -26.09 -12.66
C PRO A 36 11.80 -27.09 -11.70
N VAL A 37 11.37 -28.24 -12.20
CA VAL A 37 10.67 -29.28 -11.41
C VAL A 37 11.51 -29.86 -10.25
N HIS A 38 12.83 -29.75 -10.32
CA HIS A 38 13.76 -30.21 -9.28
C HIS A 38 14.12 -29.13 -8.25
N ALA A 39 13.64 -27.90 -8.45
CA ALA A 39 13.81 -26.84 -7.47
C ALA A 39 12.70 -26.89 -6.41
N ASP A 40 12.89 -26.19 -5.30
CA ASP A 40 11.83 -25.93 -4.33
C ASP A 40 10.61 -25.32 -5.00
N GLN A 41 9.49 -26.04 -4.98
CA GLN A 41 8.26 -25.63 -5.67
C GLN A 41 7.44 -24.61 -4.86
N TRP A 42 7.70 -24.47 -3.56
CA TRP A 42 6.97 -23.57 -2.67
C TRP A 42 7.86 -22.41 -2.23
N GLY A 43 7.26 -21.23 -2.17
CA GLY A 43 7.83 -20.02 -1.61
C GLY A 43 7.00 -19.53 -0.44
N TRP A 44 7.65 -18.88 0.51
CA TRP A 44 6.97 -18.22 1.62
C TRP A 44 7.57 -16.84 1.90
N SER A 45 6.70 -15.93 2.36
CA SER A 45 7.06 -14.61 2.85
C SER A 45 6.38 -14.39 4.20
N CYS A 46 7.13 -13.88 5.16
CA CYS A 46 6.70 -13.63 6.53
C CYS A 46 7.03 -12.18 6.89
N GLY A 47 5.99 -11.39 7.13
CA GLY A 47 6.04 -9.95 7.29
C GLY A 47 4.80 -9.31 6.69
N PHE A 48 4.56 -8.05 7.05
CA PHE A 48 3.43 -7.28 6.57
C PHE A 48 3.83 -5.82 6.41
N TYR A 49 3.08 -5.10 5.58
CA TYR A 49 3.26 -3.67 5.37
C TYR A 49 1.88 -3.03 5.24
N PRO A 50 1.68 -1.83 5.78
CA PRO A 50 2.61 -1.05 6.61
C PRO A 50 2.76 -1.62 8.03
N GLY A 51 3.72 -1.09 8.81
CA GLY A 51 4.03 -1.51 10.19
C GLY A 51 5.34 -2.31 10.35
N LEU A 52 5.81 -3.02 9.31
CA LEU A 52 7.17 -3.55 9.25
C LEU A 52 7.88 -3.06 8.00
N GLU A 53 9.14 -2.67 8.19
CA GLU A 53 10.00 -2.26 7.10
C GLU A 53 10.37 -3.45 6.21
N PRO A 54 10.58 -3.25 4.89
CA PRO A 54 10.94 -4.34 3.98
C PRO A 54 12.16 -5.16 4.43
N GLY A 55 13.13 -4.54 5.10
CA GLY A 55 14.33 -5.23 5.63
C GLY A 55 14.05 -6.16 6.82
N GLN A 56 12.86 -6.08 7.42
CA GLN A 56 12.44 -6.94 8.54
C GLN A 56 11.64 -8.17 8.07
N HIS A 57 11.23 -8.20 6.80
CA HIS A 57 10.49 -9.31 6.22
C HIS A 57 11.44 -10.50 6.03
N ARG A 58 10.91 -11.71 6.23
CA ARG A 58 11.62 -12.97 6.07
C ARG A 58 11.04 -13.72 4.88
N TYR A 59 11.90 -14.42 4.16
CA TYR A 59 11.51 -15.15 2.96
C TYR A 59 12.22 -16.50 2.93
N GLY A 60 11.66 -17.44 2.19
CA GLY A 60 12.33 -18.69 1.90
C GLY A 60 11.59 -19.53 0.87
N THR A 61 12.18 -20.67 0.56
CA THR A 61 11.64 -21.67 -0.34
C THR A 61 11.63 -23.03 0.34
N ALA A 62 10.79 -23.93 -0.14
CA ALA A 62 10.78 -25.32 0.28
C ALA A 62 10.23 -26.23 -0.81
N GLU A 63 10.56 -27.51 -0.74
CA GLU A 63 10.08 -28.54 -1.66
C GLU A 63 8.56 -28.75 -1.54
N THR A 64 8.02 -28.71 -0.32
CA THR A 64 6.61 -28.99 -0.03
C THR A 64 5.91 -27.83 0.69
N PHE A 65 4.58 -27.82 0.63
CA PHE A 65 3.77 -26.84 1.35
C PHE A 65 4.00 -26.94 2.86
N GLU A 66 4.06 -28.16 3.40
CA GLU A 66 4.26 -28.42 4.82
C GLU A 66 5.62 -27.90 5.30
N ALA A 67 6.69 -28.13 4.54
CA ALA A 67 8.01 -27.60 4.85
C ALA A 67 8.05 -26.06 4.78
N ALA A 68 7.37 -25.46 3.78
CA ALA A 68 7.21 -24.01 3.71
C ALA A 68 6.43 -23.46 4.91
N ARG A 69 5.39 -24.17 5.35
CA ARG A 69 4.60 -23.82 6.53
C ARG A 69 5.46 -23.86 7.79
N GLU A 70 6.20 -24.94 8.04
CA GLU A 70 7.06 -25.05 9.22
C GLU A 70 8.12 -23.94 9.26
N ALA A 71 8.77 -23.66 8.12
CA ALA A 71 9.73 -22.57 8.01
C ALA A 71 9.09 -21.19 8.27
N PHE A 72 7.89 -20.97 7.73
CA PHE A 72 7.09 -19.77 7.99
C PHE A 72 6.76 -19.61 9.48
N GLU A 73 6.28 -20.67 10.14
CA GLU A 73 5.89 -20.63 11.56
C GLU A 73 7.11 -20.35 12.46
N ALA A 74 8.27 -20.93 12.15
CA ALA A 74 9.53 -20.63 12.82
C ALA A 74 9.96 -19.17 12.60
N ALA A 75 9.86 -18.68 11.36
CA ALA A 75 10.19 -17.30 11.01
C ALA A 75 9.30 -16.29 11.75
N TRP A 76 7.99 -16.55 11.81
CA TRP A 76 7.03 -15.73 12.55
C TRP A 76 7.32 -15.75 14.05
N THR A 77 7.57 -16.92 14.63
CA THR A 77 7.88 -17.05 16.06
C THR A 77 9.11 -16.23 16.45
N GLY A 78 10.13 -16.19 15.60
CA GLY A 78 11.31 -15.36 15.82
C GLY A 78 11.13 -13.88 15.50
N LEU A 79 10.09 -13.50 14.75
CA LEU A 79 9.81 -12.10 14.39
C LEU A 79 8.84 -11.44 15.38
N LEU A 80 7.81 -12.16 15.82
CA LEU A 80 6.72 -11.65 16.66
C LEU A 80 7.20 -10.83 17.88
N PRO A 81 8.24 -11.23 18.64
CA PRO A 81 8.69 -10.46 19.80
C PRO A 81 9.26 -9.08 19.46
N THR A 82 9.66 -8.84 18.21
CA THR A 82 10.22 -7.56 17.77
C THR A 82 9.17 -6.60 17.22
N ILE A 83 7.92 -7.06 17.09
CA ILE A 83 6.85 -6.28 16.47
C ILE A 83 6.07 -5.52 17.56
N PRO A 84 6.07 -4.18 17.55
CA PRO A 84 5.25 -3.41 18.49
C PRO A 84 3.77 -3.53 18.12
N GLU A 85 2.86 -3.40 19.10
CA GLU A 85 1.41 -3.43 18.83
C GLU A 85 0.97 -2.35 17.84
N SER A 86 1.65 -1.21 17.84
CA SER A 86 1.39 -0.11 16.90
C SER A 86 1.55 -0.53 15.42
N ALA A 87 2.43 -1.49 15.12
CA ALA A 87 2.60 -1.99 13.76
C ALA A 87 1.34 -2.74 13.29
N PHE A 88 0.74 -3.55 14.17
CA PHE A 88 -0.53 -4.21 13.86
C PHE A 88 -1.67 -3.21 13.68
N ALA A 89 -1.71 -2.15 14.50
CA ALA A 89 -2.70 -1.09 14.38
C ALA A 89 -2.55 -0.30 13.05
N GLU A 90 -1.33 0.03 12.65
CA GLU A 90 -1.04 0.70 11.39
C GLU A 90 -1.49 -0.13 10.19
N TRP A 91 -1.20 -1.44 10.20
CA TRP A 91 -1.67 -2.35 9.16
C TRP A 91 -3.21 -2.38 9.06
N ARG A 92 -3.91 -2.41 10.21
CA ARG A 92 -5.39 -2.39 10.22
C ARG A 92 -5.93 -1.09 9.63
N GLN A 93 -5.33 0.04 9.99
CA GLN A 93 -5.71 1.34 9.44
C GLN A 93 -5.53 1.40 7.93
N ASP A 94 -4.40 0.90 7.40
CA ASP A 94 -4.16 0.82 5.96
C ASP A 94 -5.13 -0.15 5.27
N ARG A 95 -5.42 -1.31 5.85
CA ARG A 95 -6.43 -2.24 5.33
C ARG A 95 -7.80 -1.56 5.18
N ASP A 96 -8.25 -0.87 6.23
CA ASP A 96 -9.56 -0.25 6.26
C ASP A 96 -9.62 0.94 5.28
N TRP A 97 -8.56 1.75 5.22
CA TRP A 97 -8.43 2.81 4.23
C TRP A 97 -8.45 2.28 2.78
N ARG A 98 -7.74 1.19 2.49
CA ARG A 98 -7.78 0.54 1.16
C ARG A 98 -9.17 0.04 0.81
N ALA A 99 -9.90 -0.52 1.78
CA ALA A 99 -11.26 -0.96 1.59
C ALA A 99 -12.20 0.22 1.28
N GLU A 100 -12.06 1.35 1.98
CA GLU A 100 -12.81 2.58 1.69
C GLU A 100 -12.51 3.13 0.29
N VAL A 101 -11.22 3.17 -0.08
CA VAL A 101 -10.77 3.57 -1.41
C VAL A 101 -11.38 2.67 -2.49
N ALA A 102 -11.31 1.35 -2.31
CA ALA A 102 -11.91 0.40 -3.24
C ALA A 102 -13.44 0.57 -3.33
N ALA A 103 -14.13 0.83 -2.22
CA ALA A 103 -15.55 1.09 -2.20
C ALA A 103 -15.93 2.38 -2.96
N LYS A 104 -15.17 3.47 -2.79
CA LYS A 104 -15.34 4.70 -3.58
C LYS A 104 -15.19 4.42 -5.08
N ARG A 105 -14.15 3.67 -5.47
CA ARG A 105 -13.92 3.29 -6.86
C ARG A 105 -15.03 2.43 -7.44
N ALA A 106 -15.54 1.47 -6.67
CA ALA A 106 -16.64 0.60 -7.11
C ALA A 106 -17.92 1.39 -7.40
N ARG A 107 -18.14 2.53 -6.73
CA ARG A 107 -19.25 3.47 -7.02
C ARG A 107 -18.97 4.39 -8.21
N GLY A 108 -17.79 4.33 -8.82
CA GLY A 108 -17.37 5.23 -9.90
C GLY A 108 -16.97 6.63 -9.43
N GLU A 109 -16.76 6.82 -8.13
CA GLU A 109 -16.34 8.10 -7.57
C GLU A 109 -14.81 8.29 -7.74
N LYS A 110 -14.41 9.55 -7.93
CA LYS A 110 -13.00 9.93 -7.89
C LYS A 110 -12.53 10.04 -6.45
N LEU A 111 -11.26 9.70 -6.21
CA LEU A 111 -10.62 10.03 -4.94
C LEU A 111 -10.37 11.54 -4.86
N ASP A 112 -10.34 12.09 -3.65
CA ASP A 112 -10.10 13.52 -3.45
C ASP A 112 -8.74 13.95 -4.05
N SER A 113 -7.75 13.06 -3.99
CA SER A 113 -6.43 13.26 -4.61
C SER A 113 -6.46 13.32 -6.15
N GLU A 114 -7.53 12.85 -6.78
CA GLU A 114 -7.72 12.85 -8.24
C GLU A 114 -8.63 13.98 -8.72
N ILE A 115 -9.36 14.61 -7.80
CA ILE A 115 -10.10 15.82 -8.10
C ILE A 115 -9.05 16.91 -8.27
N ARG A 116 -8.83 17.32 -9.52
CA ARG A 116 -7.90 18.42 -9.83
C ARG A 116 -8.32 19.64 -9.01
N ASN A 117 -7.45 20.04 -8.09
CA ASN A 117 -7.64 21.28 -7.37
C ASN A 117 -7.30 22.44 -8.31
N THR A 118 -8.31 23.22 -8.66
CA THR A 118 -8.16 24.42 -9.47
C THR A 118 -7.97 25.68 -8.61
N LEU A 119 -8.02 25.55 -7.28
CA LEU A 119 -7.78 26.66 -6.35
C LEU A 119 -6.32 27.08 -6.40
N MET A 120 -6.12 28.35 -6.70
CA MET A 120 -4.82 29.03 -6.73
C MET A 120 -4.82 30.13 -5.69
N ARG A 121 -3.64 30.42 -5.13
CA ARG A 121 -3.45 31.58 -4.25
C ARG A 121 -2.68 32.67 -4.99
N CYS A 122 -3.25 33.86 -5.05
CA CYS A 122 -2.61 35.04 -5.62
C CYS A 122 -1.58 35.63 -4.63
N VAL A 123 -0.58 36.35 -5.15
CA VAL A 123 0.37 37.15 -4.34
C VAL A 123 -0.35 38.21 -3.47
N CYS A 124 -1.55 38.65 -3.86
CA CYS A 124 -2.36 39.55 -3.04
C CYS A 124 -3.08 38.85 -1.87
N GLY A 125 -2.86 37.54 -1.68
CA GLY A 125 -3.39 36.77 -0.55
C GLY A 125 -4.68 36.01 -0.84
N THR A 126 -5.45 36.40 -1.87
CA THR A 126 -6.73 35.78 -2.24
C THR A 126 -6.55 34.36 -2.79
N THR A 127 -7.37 33.42 -2.30
CA THR A 127 -7.55 32.08 -2.89
C THR A 127 -8.73 32.13 -3.85
N PHE A 128 -8.56 31.63 -5.07
CA PHE A 128 -9.56 31.69 -6.13
C PHE A 128 -9.52 30.45 -7.03
N ASP A 129 -10.63 30.10 -7.65
CA ASP A 129 -10.70 29.02 -8.64
C ASP A 129 -10.16 29.50 -10.00
N SER A 130 -9.02 28.95 -10.43
CA SER A 130 -8.38 29.30 -11.69
C SER A 130 -9.20 28.95 -12.94
N TRP A 131 -10.16 28.03 -12.84
CA TRP A 131 -11.05 27.66 -13.94
C TRP A 131 -12.21 28.63 -14.15
N LYS A 132 -12.52 29.47 -13.15
CA LYS A 132 -13.59 30.46 -13.24
C LYS A 132 -13.04 31.80 -13.71
N PRO A 133 -13.45 32.31 -14.89
CA PRO A 133 -12.96 33.60 -15.39
C PRO A 133 -13.21 34.77 -14.44
N ALA A 134 -14.39 34.83 -13.82
CA ALA A 134 -14.77 35.88 -12.89
C ALA A 134 -13.86 35.95 -11.65
N GLU A 135 -13.38 34.80 -11.17
CA GLU A 135 -12.47 34.73 -10.03
C GLU A 135 -11.01 34.90 -10.47
N SER A 136 -10.60 34.33 -11.61
CA SER A 136 -9.20 34.30 -12.04
C SER A 136 -8.70 35.57 -12.75
N TYR A 137 -9.53 36.24 -13.55
CA TYR A 137 -9.11 37.36 -14.40
C TYR A 137 -8.57 38.55 -13.59
N PRO A 138 -9.18 38.95 -12.46
CA PRO A 138 -8.64 40.01 -11.60
C PRO A 138 -7.23 39.73 -11.08
N HIS A 139 -6.85 38.46 -10.96
CA HIS A 139 -5.58 38.05 -10.35
C HIS A 139 -4.44 37.80 -11.35
N ARG A 140 -4.71 37.82 -12.66
CA ARG A 140 -3.70 37.57 -13.70
C ARG A 140 -2.57 38.59 -13.67
N ALA A 141 -2.91 39.88 -13.57
CA ALA A 141 -1.93 40.97 -13.53
C ALA A 141 -0.99 40.88 -12.32
N HIS A 142 -1.54 40.55 -11.15
CA HIS A 142 -0.76 40.36 -9.92
C HIS A 142 0.25 39.21 -10.07
N ILE A 143 -0.18 38.08 -10.65
CA ILE A 143 0.67 36.91 -10.86
C ILE A 143 1.77 37.21 -11.89
N THR A 144 1.44 37.87 -13.01
CA THR A 144 2.43 38.24 -14.03
C THR A 144 3.47 39.21 -13.48
N ALA A 145 3.05 40.25 -12.75
CA ALA A 145 3.95 41.21 -12.13
C ALA A 145 4.89 40.53 -11.12
N ALA A 146 4.37 39.64 -10.27
CA ALA A 146 5.18 38.88 -9.33
C ALA A 146 6.20 37.96 -10.04
N ARG A 147 5.82 37.30 -11.15
CA ARG A 147 6.74 36.46 -11.93
C ARG A 147 7.87 37.25 -12.59
N ALA A 148 7.57 38.44 -13.09
CA ALA A 148 8.55 39.36 -13.64
C ALA A 148 9.54 39.85 -12.56
N ALA A 149 9.03 40.23 -11.38
CA ALA A 149 9.87 40.65 -10.25
C ALA A 149 10.79 39.53 -9.75
N ASN A 150 10.32 38.28 -9.76
CA ASN A 150 11.09 37.13 -9.30
C ASN A 150 12.06 36.56 -10.36
N GLY A 151 12.19 37.19 -11.54
CA GLY A 151 13.06 36.71 -12.62
C GLY A 151 12.66 35.36 -13.20
N THR A 152 11.40 34.94 -12.99
CA THR A 152 10.88 33.63 -13.45
C THR A 152 10.26 33.68 -14.84
N TYR A 153 10.32 34.83 -15.50
CA TYR A 153 9.91 34.99 -16.89
C TYR A 153 11.14 34.74 -17.78
N ARG A 154 11.19 33.57 -18.43
CA ARG A 154 12.06 33.34 -19.59
C ARG A 154 11.32 33.73 -20.85
#